data_AF-A0A644XFK5-F1
#
_entry.id   AF-A0A644XFK5-F1
#
_cell.length_a   1.000
_cell.length_b   1.000
_cell.length_c   1.000
_cell.angle_alpha   90.00
_cell.angle_beta   90.00
_cell.angle_gamma   90.00
#
_symmetry.space_group_name_H-M   'P 1'
#
loop_
_entity.id
_entity.type
_entity.pdbx_description
1 polymer ?
#
loop_
_entity_poly.entity_id
_entity_poly.type
_entity_poly.pdbx_seq_one_letter_code
_entity_poly.pdbx_strand_id
1 'polypeptide(L)'
;MDDLKRAVAVIAATVFTLLAFLTGCTPNTLSLQANTPEPTPSATAAPTATPSPTPEPTPSPTPTPEPTPVLSREEEIAFLGLEYNQDQVYSAGYYVFIYCVLQNGEKVVIPTCSTWSSKESTDFRYLFNYKIIVTFYPNIYENQIHMEEMLEKTTHKYSIANLDGAIIEELFLLYDFPEFSKKHGIEIIESEEYIKMMDYMKEGGEGSFNDKKVRMGDFANFYVSCLKSENRINAAFVNATVRTRGILAPGQTPYTTPAPTPTPTIAGSF
;
A
#
# COMPACT_ATOMS: atom_id res chain seq x y z
N MET A 1 18.06 35.70 23.17
CA MET A 1 18.95 34.59 23.56
C MET A 1 19.07 34.43 25.09
N ASP A 2 18.28 35.17 25.88
CA ASP A 2 18.31 35.11 27.35
C ASP A 2 17.10 34.39 27.98
N ASP A 3 15.98 34.26 27.26
CA ASP A 3 14.81 33.51 27.77
C ASP A 3 14.94 31.98 27.60
N LEU A 4 15.71 31.52 26.60
CA LEU A 4 15.99 30.10 26.39
C LEU A 4 16.89 29.50 27.49
N LYS A 5 17.74 30.33 28.12
CA LYS A 5 18.62 29.91 29.22
C LYS A 5 17.87 29.80 30.55
N ARG A 6 16.80 30.57 30.74
CA ARG A 6 15.93 30.48 31.91
C ARG A 6 14.98 29.28 31.85
N ALA A 7 14.51 28.89 30.67
CA ALA A 7 13.65 27.71 30.49
C ALA A 7 14.42 26.38 30.70
N VAL A 8 15.68 26.29 30.25
CA VAL A 8 16.52 25.10 30.41
C VAL A 8 16.94 24.87 31.87
N ALA A 9 17.07 25.93 32.67
CA ALA A 9 17.42 25.83 34.08
C ALA A 9 16.27 25.32 34.98
N VAL A 10 15.01 25.47 34.56
CA VAL A 10 13.83 25.04 35.34
C VAL A 10 13.47 23.57 35.10
N ILE A 11 13.79 23.02 33.93
CA ILE A 11 13.49 21.62 33.57
C ILE A 11 14.54 20.64 34.13
N ALA A 12 15.76 21.10 34.41
CA ALA A 12 16.82 20.27 35.01
C ALA A 12 16.62 20.01 36.53
N ALA A 13 15.76 20.79 37.20
CA ALA A 13 15.50 20.67 38.64
C ALA A 13 14.38 19.67 38.99
N THR A 14 13.59 19.20 38.01
CA THR A 14 12.46 18.28 38.24
C THR A 14 12.79 16.81 37.94
N VAL A 15 14.00 16.50 37.45
CA VAL A 15 14.44 15.13 37.11
C VAL A 15 15.35 14.50 38.17
N PHE A 16 15.77 15.24 39.21
CA PHE A 16 16.76 14.75 40.19
C PHE A 16 16.19 14.36 41.57
N THR A 17 14.87 14.37 41.76
CA THR A 17 14.22 14.01 43.04
C THR A 17 13.41 12.72 42.99
N LEU A 18 13.61 11.88 41.96
CA LEU A 18 12.92 10.58 41.80
C LEU A 18 13.89 9.38 41.74
N LEU A 19 15.00 9.45 42.49
CA LEU A 19 16.05 8.40 42.49
C LEU A 19 16.58 8.15 43.91
N ALA A 20 15.67 8.02 44.88
CA ALA A 20 16.03 7.73 46.27
C ALA A 20 14.94 6.95 47.01
N PHE A 21 14.52 5.79 46.52
CA PHE A 21 13.85 4.79 47.36
C PHE A 21 14.19 3.36 46.92
N LEU A 22 14.52 2.54 47.92
CA LEU A 22 14.65 1.07 47.97
C LEU A 22 16.09 0.52 48.12
N THR A 23 16.70 0.82 49.26
CA THR A 23 17.68 -0.06 49.90
C THR A 23 17.05 -0.75 51.13
N GLY A 24 16.99 -2.08 51.10
CA GLY A 24 16.64 -2.96 52.24
C GLY A 24 16.46 -4.38 51.72
N CYS A 25 16.82 -5.49 52.39
CA CYS A 25 17.53 -5.75 53.63
C CYS A 25 18.18 -7.15 53.49
N THR A 26 19.32 -7.32 54.16
CA THR A 26 20.04 -8.52 54.66
C THR A 26 19.48 -9.94 54.44
N PRO A 27 20.32 -10.95 54.11
CA PRO A 27 20.00 -12.35 54.28
C PRO A 27 20.34 -12.83 55.71
N ASN A 28 19.31 -13.10 56.52
CA ASN A 28 19.50 -13.77 57.81
C ASN A 28 19.62 -15.29 57.61
N THR A 29 20.80 -15.80 57.92
CA THR A 29 21.08 -17.21 58.17
C THR A 29 20.52 -17.59 59.54
N LEU A 30 19.58 -18.52 59.58
CA LEU A 30 19.18 -19.22 60.80
C LEU A 30 19.19 -20.72 60.54
N SER A 31 20.27 -21.34 60.99
CA SER A 31 20.40 -22.76 61.26
C SER A 31 19.57 -23.11 62.50
N LEU A 32 18.56 -23.97 62.33
CA LEU A 32 17.89 -24.66 63.42
C LEU A 32 17.87 -26.15 63.11
N GLN A 33 18.82 -26.85 63.73
CA GLN A 33 18.89 -28.28 63.85
C GLN A 33 17.97 -28.70 65.00
N ALA A 34 16.89 -29.42 64.70
CA ALA A 34 16.03 -30.04 65.70
C ALA A 34 15.78 -31.52 65.32
N ASN A 35 16.37 -32.40 66.11
CA ASN A 35 16.15 -33.85 66.08
C ASN A 35 14.67 -34.16 66.32
N THR A 36 14.06 -34.95 65.43
CA THR A 36 12.69 -35.46 65.58
C THR A 36 12.68 -36.93 65.13
N PRO A 37 12.00 -37.85 65.85
CA PRO A 37 12.22 -39.29 65.73
C PRO A 37 11.78 -39.91 64.40
N GLU A 38 12.48 -40.99 64.07
CA GLU A 38 12.34 -41.87 62.91
C GLU A 38 10.89 -42.38 62.72
N PRO A 39 10.25 -42.13 61.56
CA PRO A 39 8.95 -42.71 61.25
C PRO A 39 9.09 -44.17 60.81
N THR A 40 8.25 -45.01 61.40
CA THR A 40 7.99 -46.41 61.08
C THR A 40 7.78 -46.64 59.57
N PRO A 41 8.33 -47.71 58.96
CA PRO A 41 8.13 -47.98 57.54
C PRO A 41 6.65 -48.28 57.25
N SER A 42 6.01 -47.36 56.53
CA SER A 42 4.67 -47.54 55.96
C SER A 42 4.76 -48.42 54.72
N ALA A 43 3.83 -49.36 54.58
CA ALA A 43 3.75 -50.28 53.45
C ALA A 43 3.67 -49.53 52.11
N THR A 44 4.64 -49.79 51.24
CA THR A 44 4.69 -49.27 49.86
C THR A 44 3.57 -49.92 49.04
N ALA A 45 2.55 -49.14 48.67
CA ALA A 45 1.56 -49.55 47.67
C ALA A 45 2.25 -49.71 46.30
N ALA A 46 1.94 -50.79 45.60
CA ALA A 46 2.47 -51.07 44.27
C ALA A 46 2.12 -49.94 43.27
N PRO A 47 3.03 -49.57 42.34
CA PRO A 47 2.76 -48.52 41.37
C PRO A 47 1.63 -48.94 40.43
N THR A 48 0.57 -48.13 40.42
CA THR A 48 -0.51 -48.21 39.44
C THR A 48 0.03 -47.88 38.06
N ALA A 49 -0.26 -48.72 37.07
CA ALA A 49 0.18 -48.51 35.69
C ALA A 49 -0.43 -47.20 35.14
N THR A 50 0.44 -46.25 34.80
CA THR A 50 0.06 -44.99 34.14
C THR A 50 -0.47 -45.33 32.74
N PRO A 51 -1.66 -44.84 32.34
CA PRO A 51 -2.14 -45.05 30.98
C PRO A 51 -1.20 -44.38 29.97
N SER A 52 -0.86 -45.11 28.90
CA SER A 52 -0.05 -44.60 27.80
C SER A 52 -0.74 -43.39 27.13
N PRO A 53 -0.02 -42.33 26.76
CA PRO A 53 -0.59 -41.22 26.02
C PRO A 53 -1.14 -41.74 24.69
N THR A 54 -2.38 -41.36 24.39
CA THR A 54 -3.01 -41.61 23.09
C THR A 54 -2.26 -40.79 22.03
N PRO A 55 -1.87 -41.36 20.89
CA PRO A 55 -1.19 -40.60 19.84
C PRO A 55 -2.07 -39.44 19.38
N GLU A 56 -1.48 -38.25 19.36
CA GLU A 56 -2.13 -37.03 18.88
C GLU A 56 -2.41 -37.16 17.38
N PRO A 57 -3.60 -36.75 16.89
CA PRO A 57 -3.91 -36.83 15.47
C PRO A 57 -2.91 -36.00 14.66
N THR A 58 -2.30 -36.63 13.65
CA THR A 58 -1.42 -35.95 12.71
C THR A 58 -2.21 -34.84 12.02
N PRO A 59 -1.72 -33.58 12.00
CA PRO A 59 -2.41 -32.49 11.31
C PRO A 59 -2.52 -32.85 9.82
N SER A 60 -3.73 -32.69 9.27
CA SER A 60 -3.98 -32.87 7.84
C SER A 60 -3.09 -31.93 7.03
N PRO A 61 -2.56 -32.36 5.88
CA PRO A 61 -1.83 -31.46 4.99
C PRO A 61 -2.71 -30.25 4.66
N THR A 62 -2.13 -29.06 4.86
CA THR A 62 -2.74 -27.80 4.42
C THR A 62 -2.87 -27.85 2.90
N PRO A 63 -4.05 -27.56 2.31
CA PRO A 63 -4.21 -27.57 0.88
C PRO A 63 -3.23 -26.59 0.24
N THR A 64 -2.49 -27.06 -0.77
CA THR A 64 -1.64 -26.19 -1.59
C THR A 64 -2.54 -25.16 -2.29
N PRO A 65 -2.22 -23.85 -2.22
CA PRO A 65 -3.01 -22.85 -2.93
C PRO A 65 -3.01 -23.16 -4.43
N GLU A 66 -4.20 -23.11 -5.03
CA GLU A 66 -4.38 -23.27 -6.47
C GLU A 66 -3.64 -22.14 -7.21
N PRO A 67 -2.96 -22.41 -8.34
CA PRO A 67 -2.31 -21.36 -9.11
C PRO A 67 -3.34 -20.31 -9.52
N THR A 68 -3.04 -19.05 -9.22
CA THR A 68 -3.85 -17.92 -9.68
C THR A 68 -3.84 -17.91 -11.21
N PRO A 69 -4.99 -17.84 -11.88
CA PRO A 69 -5.04 -17.83 -13.34
C PRO A 69 -4.28 -16.59 -13.86
N VAL A 70 -3.42 -16.81 -14.84
CA VAL A 70 -2.74 -15.73 -15.56
C VAL A 70 -3.76 -15.11 -16.51
N LEU A 71 -4.13 -13.86 -16.25
CA LEU A 71 -5.05 -13.12 -17.11
C LEU A 71 -4.41 -12.84 -18.47
N SER A 72 -5.24 -12.88 -19.52
CA SER A 72 -4.84 -12.36 -20.81
C SER A 72 -4.67 -10.84 -20.75
N ARG A 73 -3.93 -10.31 -21.71
CA ARG A 73 -3.72 -8.88 -21.86
C ARG A 73 -5.04 -8.10 -21.98
N GLU A 74 -5.95 -8.61 -22.79
CA GLU A 74 -7.26 -8.02 -23.07
C GLU A 74 -8.11 -8.03 -21.81
N GLU A 75 -8.03 -9.09 -21.00
CA GLU A 75 -8.71 -9.18 -19.71
C GLU A 75 -8.16 -8.14 -18.73
N GLU A 76 -6.84 -7.97 -18.64
CA GLU A 76 -6.23 -6.94 -17.78
C GLU A 76 -6.71 -5.53 -18.16
N ILE A 77 -6.76 -5.22 -19.45
CA ILE A 77 -7.26 -3.93 -19.95
C ILE A 77 -8.76 -3.78 -19.64
N ALA A 78 -9.55 -4.83 -19.81
CA ALA A 78 -10.96 -4.81 -19.45
C ALA A 78 -11.16 -4.53 -17.95
N PHE A 79 -10.34 -5.10 -17.08
CA PHE A 79 -10.39 -4.83 -15.64
C PHE A 79 -10.07 -3.39 -15.27
N LEU A 80 -9.30 -2.66 -16.08
CA LEU A 80 -9.08 -1.23 -15.87
C LEU A 80 -10.38 -0.44 -15.91
N GLY A 81 -11.44 -0.98 -16.52
CA GLY A 81 -12.74 -0.31 -16.72
C GLY A 81 -12.62 0.80 -17.74
N LEU A 82 -11.96 0.51 -18.86
CA LEU A 82 -11.85 1.44 -19.97
C LEU A 82 -13.23 1.64 -20.61
N GLU A 83 -13.92 2.71 -20.23
CA GLU A 83 -15.23 3.10 -20.74
C GLU A 83 -15.15 3.96 -22.02
N TYR A 84 -13.93 4.36 -22.41
CA TYR A 84 -13.67 5.25 -23.53
C TYR A 84 -13.41 4.53 -24.85
N ASN A 85 -13.54 5.29 -25.94
CA ASN A 85 -13.05 4.86 -27.24
C ASN A 85 -11.51 4.75 -27.20
N GLN A 86 -10.99 3.55 -27.44
CA GLN A 86 -9.54 3.26 -27.47
C GLN A 86 -8.81 4.09 -28.52
N ASP A 87 -9.50 4.50 -29.58
CA ASP A 87 -8.97 5.33 -30.66
C ASP A 87 -8.90 6.82 -30.31
N GLN A 88 -9.40 7.24 -29.14
CA GLN A 88 -9.34 8.63 -28.73
C GLN A 88 -7.89 9.05 -28.47
N VAL A 89 -7.49 10.18 -29.06
CA VAL A 89 -6.12 10.69 -29.06
C VAL A 89 -6.03 11.91 -28.14
N TYR A 90 -5.04 11.91 -27.25
CA TYR A 90 -4.74 13.03 -26.36
C TYR A 90 -3.27 13.46 -26.47
N SER A 91 -2.98 14.69 -26.06
CA SER A 91 -1.58 15.11 -25.86
C SER A 91 -0.93 14.30 -24.73
N ALA A 92 0.37 14.03 -24.81
CA ALA A 92 1.05 13.24 -23.77
C ALA A 92 0.94 13.85 -22.36
N GLY A 93 0.91 15.19 -22.26
CA GLY A 93 0.67 15.89 -20.98
C GLY A 93 -0.72 15.68 -20.37
N TYR A 94 -1.66 15.04 -21.08
CA TYR A 94 -2.94 14.61 -20.52
C TYR A 94 -2.79 13.42 -19.57
N TYR A 95 -1.74 12.61 -19.76
CA TYR A 95 -1.48 11.40 -18.99
C TYR A 95 -0.58 11.73 -17.81
N VAL A 96 -1.20 11.84 -16.63
CA VAL A 96 -0.53 12.16 -15.37
C VAL A 96 -0.62 10.94 -14.46
N PHE A 97 0.45 10.64 -13.74
CA PHE A 97 0.45 9.58 -12.74
C PHE A 97 0.38 10.17 -11.34
N ILE A 98 -0.40 9.52 -10.47
CA ILE A 98 -0.34 9.72 -9.03
C ILE A 98 0.26 8.47 -8.42
N TYR A 99 1.34 8.64 -7.66
CA TYR A 99 1.96 7.58 -6.90
C TYR A 99 1.52 7.63 -5.44
N CYS A 100 0.89 6.55 -4.98
CA CYS A 100 0.36 6.43 -3.64
C CYS A 100 0.96 5.25 -2.88
N VAL A 101 1.20 5.45 -1.59
CA VAL A 101 1.41 4.38 -0.61
C VAL A 101 0.12 4.18 0.18
N LEU A 102 -0.48 3.00 0.05
CA LEU A 102 -1.68 2.62 0.80
C LEU A 102 -1.35 2.36 2.27
N GLN A 103 -2.36 2.32 3.15
CA GLN A 103 -2.13 2.14 4.60
C GLN A 103 -1.43 0.83 4.98
N ASN A 104 -1.49 -0.19 4.12
CA ASN A 104 -0.76 -1.45 4.30
C ASN A 104 0.66 -1.42 3.71
N GLY A 105 1.14 -0.28 3.22
CA GLY A 105 2.44 -0.11 2.59
C GLY A 105 2.48 -0.52 1.12
N GLU A 106 1.38 -0.98 0.51
CA GLU A 106 1.33 -1.24 -0.93
C GLU A 106 1.56 0.04 -1.72
N LYS A 107 2.40 -0.06 -2.75
CA LYS A 107 2.79 1.03 -3.63
C LYS A 107 2.01 0.93 -4.93
N VAL A 108 1.18 1.92 -5.25
CA VAL A 108 0.36 1.94 -6.47
C VAL A 108 0.64 3.16 -7.32
N VAL A 109 0.75 2.95 -8.63
CA VAL A 109 0.93 3.99 -9.65
C VAL A 109 -0.38 4.11 -10.41
N ILE A 110 -1.06 5.24 -10.24
CA ILE A 110 -2.44 5.44 -10.71
C ILE A 110 -2.43 6.37 -11.92
N PRO A 111 -2.88 5.93 -13.11
CA PRO A 111 -3.00 6.78 -14.27
C PRO A 111 -4.23 7.68 -14.11
N THR A 112 -4.01 8.96 -14.32
CA THR A 112 -4.99 10.01 -14.15
C THR A 112 -4.92 11.03 -15.27
N CYS A 113 -5.98 11.83 -15.37
CA CYS A 113 -5.93 13.13 -16.01
C CYS A 113 -6.44 14.19 -15.03
N SER A 114 -5.88 15.39 -15.12
CA SER A 114 -6.35 16.55 -14.36
C SER A 114 -7.42 17.28 -15.16
N THR A 115 -8.44 17.75 -14.44
CA THR A 115 -9.55 18.49 -15.01
C THR A 115 -9.84 19.71 -14.15
N TRP A 116 -10.16 20.81 -14.82
CA TRP A 116 -10.61 22.01 -14.15
C TRP A 116 -12.01 21.76 -13.58
N SER A 117 -12.13 21.64 -12.25
CA SER A 117 -13.42 21.42 -11.61
C SER A 117 -14.12 22.72 -11.22
N SER A 118 -13.38 23.67 -10.65
CA SER A 118 -13.86 25.02 -10.35
C SER A 118 -12.71 26.00 -10.28
N LYS A 119 -12.97 27.30 -10.07
CA LYS A 119 -11.89 28.28 -9.80
C LYS A 119 -11.10 27.97 -8.52
N GLU A 120 -11.64 27.15 -7.62
CA GLU A 120 -11.08 26.86 -6.31
C GLU A 120 -10.31 25.54 -6.27
N SER A 121 -10.58 24.63 -7.21
CA SER A 121 -10.10 23.25 -7.15
C SER A 121 -9.74 22.64 -8.50
N THR A 122 -8.88 21.63 -8.46
CA THR A 122 -8.55 20.78 -9.61
C THR A 122 -8.83 19.32 -9.28
N ASP A 123 -9.62 18.66 -10.13
CA ASP A 123 -9.94 17.24 -9.96
C ASP A 123 -8.95 16.39 -10.74
N PHE A 124 -8.44 15.34 -10.11
CA PHE A 124 -7.73 14.26 -10.79
C PHE A 124 -8.66 13.06 -10.90
N ARG A 125 -8.83 12.62 -12.13
CA ARG A 125 -9.77 11.56 -12.50
C ARG A 125 -8.97 10.34 -12.90
N TYR A 126 -9.43 9.18 -12.45
CA TYR A 126 -8.90 7.93 -12.94
C TYR A 126 -9.13 7.84 -14.44
N LEU A 127 -8.06 7.57 -15.17
CA LEU A 127 -8.03 7.81 -16.61
C LEU A 127 -9.08 7.00 -17.39
N PHE A 128 -9.36 5.77 -16.94
CA PHE A 128 -10.11 4.79 -17.74
C PHE A 128 -11.63 4.89 -17.59
N ASN A 129 -12.16 5.38 -16.46
CA ASN A 129 -13.60 5.59 -16.23
C ASN A 129 -13.96 7.01 -15.76
N TYR A 130 -13.00 7.93 -15.76
CA TYR A 130 -13.18 9.35 -15.46
C TYR A 130 -13.74 9.70 -14.08
N LYS A 131 -13.76 8.72 -13.17
CA LYS A 131 -14.18 8.95 -11.79
C LYS A 131 -13.15 9.82 -11.09
N ILE A 132 -13.62 10.85 -10.38
CA ILE A 132 -12.76 11.67 -9.52
C ILE A 132 -12.21 10.78 -8.41
N ILE A 133 -10.89 10.72 -8.27
CA ILE A 133 -10.23 9.96 -7.21
C ILE A 133 -9.60 10.86 -6.15
N VAL A 134 -9.18 12.06 -6.54
CA VAL A 134 -8.66 13.08 -5.62
C VAL A 134 -8.94 14.46 -6.19
N THR A 135 -9.24 15.42 -5.31
CA THR A 135 -9.39 16.83 -5.65
C THR A 135 -8.37 17.64 -4.85
N PHE A 136 -7.63 18.51 -5.53
CA PHE A 136 -6.61 19.39 -4.96
C PHE A 136 -7.11 20.84 -4.84
N TYR A 137 -6.62 21.53 -3.80
CA TYR A 137 -6.94 22.92 -3.45
C TYR A 137 -5.67 23.68 -3.05
N PRO A 138 -5.44 24.91 -3.53
CA PRO A 138 -6.29 25.64 -4.48
C PRO A 138 -6.16 25.07 -5.91
N ASN A 139 -6.96 25.60 -6.85
CA ASN A 139 -6.88 25.21 -8.26
C ASN A 139 -5.46 25.47 -8.80
N ILE A 140 -4.83 24.44 -9.37
CA ILE A 140 -3.43 24.51 -9.79
C ILE A 140 -3.22 25.40 -11.01
N TYR A 141 -4.21 25.50 -11.91
CA TYR A 141 -4.10 26.32 -13.11
C TYR A 141 -4.27 27.81 -12.81
N GLU A 142 -5.28 28.15 -11.99
CA GLU A 142 -5.55 29.53 -11.57
C GLU A 142 -4.40 30.10 -10.73
N ASN A 143 -3.69 29.24 -9.99
CA ASN A 143 -2.58 29.64 -9.13
C ASN A 143 -1.21 29.34 -9.75
N GLN A 144 -1.16 28.90 -11.02
CA GLN A 144 0.07 28.56 -11.74
C GLN A 144 1.01 27.62 -10.96
N ILE A 145 0.42 26.65 -10.25
CA ILE A 145 1.16 25.66 -9.46
C ILE A 145 1.66 24.57 -10.40
N HIS A 146 2.97 24.43 -10.49
CA HIS A 146 3.62 23.38 -11.27
C HIS A 146 3.52 22.02 -10.58
N MET A 147 3.57 20.92 -11.36
CA MET A 147 3.32 19.56 -10.87
C MET A 147 4.27 19.16 -9.72
N GLU A 148 5.55 19.52 -9.84
CA GLU A 148 6.60 19.25 -8.85
C GLU A 148 6.33 19.88 -7.48
N GLU A 149 5.63 21.02 -7.45
CA GLU A 149 5.35 21.78 -6.23
C GLU A 149 3.94 21.47 -5.67
N MET A 150 3.16 20.62 -6.35
CA MET A 150 1.75 20.43 -6.02
C MET A 150 1.56 19.97 -4.59
N LEU A 151 2.31 18.96 -4.13
CA LEU A 151 2.15 18.42 -2.78
C LEU A 151 2.56 19.42 -1.68
N GLU A 152 3.44 20.37 -2.00
CA GLU A 152 3.87 21.41 -1.07
C GLU A 152 2.90 22.59 -1.01
N LYS A 153 2.29 22.94 -2.16
CA LYS A 153 1.46 24.14 -2.32
C LYS A 153 -0.04 23.88 -2.25
N THR A 154 -0.46 22.63 -2.17
CA THR A 154 -1.88 22.26 -2.15
C THR A 154 -2.24 21.34 -1.00
N THR A 155 -3.52 21.34 -0.67
CA THR A 155 -4.17 20.30 0.14
C THR A 155 -5.04 19.45 -0.77
N HIS A 156 -5.39 18.24 -0.35
CA HIS A 156 -6.21 17.36 -1.16
C HIS A 156 -7.26 16.60 -0.35
N LYS A 157 -8.29 16.15 -1.05
CA LYS A 157 -9.32 15.28 -0.52
C LYS A 157 -9.49 14.07 -1.44
N TYR A 158 -9.45 12.87 -0.87
CA TYR A 158 -9.78 11.65 -1.59
C TYR A 158 -11.28 11.54 -1.85
N SER A 159 -11.61 11.07 -3.04
CA SER A 159 -12.98 10.90 -3.53
C SER A 159 -13.41 9.43 -3.63
N ILE A 160 -12.52 8.49 -3.30
CA ILE A 160 -12.79 7.05 -3.29
C ILE A 160 -12.32 6.39 -1.98
N ALA A 161 -13.07 5.39 -1.51
CA ALA A 161 -12.85 4.77 -0.20
C ALA A 161 -11.50 4.05 -0.08
N ASN A 162 -10.98 3.50 -1.18
CA ASN A 162 -9.73 2.76 -1.19
C ASN A 162 -8.45 3.62 -1.10
N LEU A 163 -8.57 4.92 -1.34
CA LEU A 163 -7.46 5.86 -1.13
C LEU A 163 -7.52 6.56 0.23
N ASP A 164 -8.55 6.30 1.03
CA ASP A 164 -8.70 6.93 2.33
C ASP A 164 -7.49 6.62 3.23
N GLY A 165 -6.83 7.67 3.71
CA GLY A 165 -5.56 7.64 4.46
C GLY A 165 -4.37 7.00 3.72
N ALA A 166 -4.42 6.87 2.40
CA ALA A 166 -3.21 6.69 1.60
C ALA A 166 -2.35 7.97 1.69
N ILE A 167 -1.08 7.84 1.32
CA ILE A 167 -0.14 8.97 1.18
C ILE A 167 0.16 9.13 -0.30
N ILE A 168 -0.11 10.32 -0.85
CA ILE A 168 0.41 10.68 -2.18
C ILE A 168 1.87 11.09 -2.00
N GLU A 169 2.79 10.34 -2.59
CA GLU A 169 4.23 10.64 -2.51
C GLU A 169 4.71 11.50 -3.69
N GLU A 170 4.13 11.33 -4.87
CA GLU A 170 4.54 12.09 -6.05
C GLU A 170 3.43 12.12 -7.12
N LEU A 171 3.38 13.21 -7.88
CA LEU A 171 2.68 13.30 -9.15
C LEU A 171 3.71 13.55 -10.24
N PHE A 172 3.57 12.88 -11.38
CA PHE A 172 4.56 12.96 -12.44
C PHE A 172 3.93 12.72 -13.82
N LEU A 173 4.60 13.18 -14.87
CA LEU A 173 4.12 13.05 -16.24
C LEU A 173 4.58 11.72 -16.84
N LEU A 174 3.91 11.31 -17.93
CA LEU A 174 4.33 10.14 -18.71
C LEU A 174 5.79 10.19 -19.18
N TYR A 175 6.32 11.40 -19.40
CA TYR A 175 7.72 11.61 -19.76
C TYR A 175 8.69 11.07 -18.69
N ASP A 176 8.38 11.33 -17.42
CA ASP A 176 9.26 11.05 -16.28
C ASP A 176 9.16 9.61 -15.78
N PHE A 177 8.29 8.80 -16.39
CA PHE A 177 7.95 7.47 -15.94
C PHE A 177 9.17 6.55 -15.67
N PRO A 178 10.21 6.51 -16.52
CA PRO A 178 11.40 5.69 -16.26
C PRO A 178 12.20 6.17 -15.04
N GLU A 179 12.40 7.49 -14.93
CA GLU A 179 13.18 8.09 -13.84
C GLU A 179 12.45 7.95 -12.51
N PHE A 180 11.15 8.21 -12.52
CA PHE A 180 10.25 7.98 -11.40
C PHE A 180 10.32 6.52 -10.92
N SER A 181 10.19 5.56 -11.84
CA SER A 181 10.17 4.13 -11.47
C SER A 181 11.48 3.70 -10.81
N LYS A 182 12.61 4.16 -11.34
CA LYS A 182 13.95 3.95 -10.75
C LYS A 182 14.07 4.60 -9.38
N LYS A 183 13.63 5.85 -9.22
CA LYS A 183 13.67 6.60 -7.95
C LYS A 183 12.93 5.88 -6.83
N HIS A 184 11.78 5.28 -7.13
CA HIS A 184 10.90 4.65 -6.14
C HIS A 184 11.06 3.13 -6.00
N GLY A 185 11.96 2.54 -6.78
CA GLY A 185 12.17 1.09 -6.83
C GLY A 185 10.94 0.33 -7.34
N ILE A 186 10.19 0.93 -8.26
CA ILE A 186 9.10 0.26 -8.97
C ILE A 186 9.71 -0.56 -10.10
N GLU A 187 9.53 -1.87 -10.03
CA GLU A 187 10.03 -2.78 -11.06
C GLU A 187 9.21 -2.63 -12.34
N ILE A 188 9.89 -2.32 -13.43
CA ILE A 188 9.30 -2.16 -14.76
C ILE A 188 9.65 -3.36 -15.62
N ILE A 189 8.64 -3.90 -16.30
CA ILE A 189 8.81 -4.88 -17.37
C ILE A 189 9.09 -4.12 -18.66
N GLU A 190 10.29 -4.31 -19.23
CA GLU A 190 10.70 -3.71 -20.51
C GLU A 190 10.02 -4.40 -21.71
N SER A 191 8.70 -4.32 -21.76
CA SER A 191 7.88 -4.79 -22.87
C SER A 191 8.10 -3.98 -24.15
N GLU A 192 7.70 -4.52 -25.29
CA GLU A 192 7.75 -3.77 -26.56
C GLU A 192 6.92 -2.48 -26.50
N GLU A 193 5.76 -2.51 -25.84
CA GLU A 193 4.88 -1.33 -25.69
C GLU A 193 5.54 -0.26 -24.80
N TYR A 194 6.23 -0.69 -23.74
CA TYR A 194 7.01 0.21 -22.89
C TYR A 194 8.10 0.91 -23.69
N ILE A 195 8.93 0.14 -24.41
CA ILE A 195 10.04 0.68 -25.20
C ILE A 195 9.51 1.64 -26.27
N LYS A 196 8.50 1.23 -27.05
CA LYS A 196 7.88 2.08 -28.09
C LYS A 196 7.33 3.39 -27.51
N MET A 197 6.63 3.34 -26.37
CA MET A 197 6.09 4.53 -25.73
C MET A 197 7.20 5.46 -25.26
N MET A 198 8.21 4.94 -24.55
CA MET A 198 9.29 5.76 -24.00
C MET A 198 10.21 6.34 -25.07
N ASP A 199 10.50 5.60 -26.13
CA ASP A 199 11.24 6.11 -27.29
C ASP A 199 10.47 7.24 -27.97
N TYR A 200 9.16 7.07 -28.16
CA TYR A 200 8.30 8.10 -28.74
C TYR A 200 8.23 9.36 -27.87
N MET A 201 8.21 9.22 -26.54
CA MET A 201 8.24 10.37 -25.61
C MET A 201 9.57 11.14 -25.67
N LYS A 202 10.70 10.46 -25.90
CA LYS A 202 12.04 11.08 -25.93
C LYS A 202 12.40 11.67 -27.29
N GLU A 203 11.83 11.15 -28.37
CA GLU A 203 12.06 11.66 -29.72
C GLU A 203 11.71 13.16 -29.81
N GLY A 204 12.64 14.00 -30.24
CA GLY A 204 12.44 15.45 -30.34
C GLY A 204 12.77 16.25 -29.08
N GLY A 205 13.17 15.58 -27.99
CA GLY A 205 13.59 16.20 -26.73
C GLY A 205 12.43 16.70 -25.86
N GLU A 206 12.76 17.18 -24.65
CA GLU A 206 11.81 17.56 -23.59
C GLU A 206 10.73 18.55 -24.06
N GLY A 207 11.12 19.55 -24.86
CA GLY A 207 10.19 20.57 -25.38
C GLY A 207 9.11 20.05 -26.32
N SER A 208 9.26 18.83 -26.86
CA SER A 208 8.29 18.22 -27.79
C SER A 208 7.20 17.40 -27.10
N PHE A 209 7.35 17.13 -25.79
CA PHE A 209 6.49 16.21 -25.06
C PHE A 209 4.99 16.55 -25.19
N ASN A 210 4.62 17.82 -25.01
CA ASN A 210 3.21 18.23 -25.06
C ASN A 210 2.58 18.13 -26.47
N ASP A 211 3.40 18.09 -27.51
CA ASP A 211 2.95 17.94 -28.90
C ASP A 211 2.70 16.47 -29.27
N LYS A 212 3.29 15.52 -28.52
CA LYS A 212 3.12 14.09 -28.73
C LYS A 212 1.66 13.69 -28.55
N LYS A 213 1.18 12.82 -29.43
CA LYS A 213 -0.20 12.36 -29.49
C LYS A 213 -0.25 10.88 -29.22
N VAL A 214 -0.99 10.50 -28.18
CA VAL A 214 -1.09 9.12 -27.71
C VAL A 214 -2.55 8.70 -27.75
N ARG A 215 -2.84 7.51 -28.28
CA ARG A 215 -4.18 6.92 -28.22
C ARG A 215 -4.42 6.32 -26.84
N MET A 216 -5.65 6.41 -26.35
CA MET A 216 -6.04 5.82 -25.07
C MET A 216 -5.75 4.31 -25.00
N GLY A 217 -6.00 3.57 -26.09
CA GLY A 217 -5.68 2.15 -26.17
C GLY A 217 -4.19 1.83 -26.09
N ASP A 218 -3.34 2.65 -26.74
CA ASP A 218 -1.88 2.48 -26.68
C ASP A 218 -1.35 2.78 -25.27
N PHE A 219 -1.91 3.79 -24.59
CA PHE A 219 -1.58 4.08 -23.21
C PHE A 219 -2.06 2.98 -22.25
N ALA A 220 -3.29 2.48 -22.41
CA ALA A 220 -3.81 1.40 -21.58
C ALA A 220 -2.91 0.17 -21.70
N ASN A 221 -2.52 -0.18 -22.93
CA ASN A 221 -1.52 -1.21 -23.19
C ASN A 221 -0.20 -0.90 -22.49
N PHE A 222 0.42 0.24 -22.75
CA PHE A 222 1.65 0.64 -22.05
C PHE A 222 1.57 0.42 -20.53
N TYR A 223 0.49 0.90 -19.90
CA TYR A 223 0.29 0.81 -18.46
C TYR A 223 0.24 -0.64 -17.96
N VAL A 224 -0.52 -1.51 -18.64
CA VAL A 224 -0.62 -2.91 -18.21
C VAL A 224 0.63 -3.73 -18.57
N SER A 225 1.45 -3.36 -19.56
CA SER A 225 2.62 -4.21 -19.91
C SER A 225 3.86 -3.88 -19.12
N CYS A 226 3.97 -2.64 -18.63
CA CYS A 226 5.17 -2.21 -17.94
C CYS A 226 5.07 -2.37 -16.42
N LEU A 227 3.86 -2.26 -15.84
CA LEU A 227 3.64 -2.36 -14.41
C LEU A 227 3.05 -3.71 -14.01
N LYS A 228 3.63 -4.30 -12.97
CA LYS A 228 3.05 -5.47 -12.32
C LYS A 228 1.68 -5.17 -11.73
N SER A 229 0.81 -6.17 -11.72
CA SER A 229 -0.58 -6.02 -11.27
C SER A 229 -0.73 -5.43 -9.87
N GLU A 230 0.19 -5.75 -8.95
CA GLU A 230 0.24 -5.24 -7.59
C GLU A 230 0.55 -3.74 -7.52
N ASN A 231 1.24 -3.17 -8.51
CA ASN A 231 1.50 -1.74 -8.57
C ASN A 231 0.42 -0.97 -9.33
N ARG A 232 -0.60 -1.66 -9.86
CA ARG A 232 -1.71 -1.05 -10.59
C ARG A 232 -2.98 -0.99 -9.73
N ILE A 233 -3.93 -0.18 -10.16
CA ILE A 233 -5.31 -0.24 -9.69
C ILE A 233 -6.25 -0.55 -10.86
N ASN A 234 -7.49 -0.89 -10.56
CA ASN A 234 -8.49 -1.27 -11.56
C ASN A 234 -9.85 -0.63 -11.25
N ALA A 235 -10.85 -0.88 -12.11
CA ALA A 235 -12.17 -0.29 -11.95
C ALA A 235 -12.84 -0.67 -10.63
N ALA A 236 -12.67 -1.91 -10.16
CA ALA A 236 -13.25 -2.36 -8.90
C ALA A 236 -12.65 -1.60 -7.71
N PHE A 237 -11.33 -1.35 -7.71
CA PHE A 237 -10.68 -0.50 -6.71
C PHE A 237 -11.27 0.91 -6.69
N VAL A 238 -11.45 1.50 -7.86
CA VAL A 238 -11.96 2.87 -8.03
C VAL A 238 -13.45 2.98 -7.68
N ASN A 239 -14.23 1.94 -7.97
CA ASN A 239 -15.68 1.92 -7.80
C ASN A 239 -16.16 1.44 -6.43
N ALA A 240 -15.26 0.87 -5.61
CA ALA A 240 -15.60 0.43 -4.27
C ALA A 240 -16.16 1.57 -3.40
N THR A 241 -17.27 1.28 -2.73
CA THR A 241 -17.93 2.20 -1.77
C THR A 241 -17.41 2.03 -0.35
N VAL A 242 -16.74 0.91 -0.09
CA VAL A 242 -16.03 0.61 1.15
C VAL A 242 -14.58 0.28 0.82
N ARG A 243 -13.70 0.39 1.81
CA ARG A 243 -12.30 0.02 1.62
C ARG A 243 -12.18 -1.50 1.47
N THR A 244 -11.59 -1.96 0.38
CA THR A 244 -11.39 -3.37 0.01
C THR A 244 -9.92 -3.73 -0.19
N ARG A 245 -9.05 -2.73 -0.36
CA ARG A 245 -7.60 -2.88 -0.50
C ARG A 245 -6.90 -1.86 0.39
N GLY A 246 -5.69 -2.16 0.87
CA GLY A 246 -4.98 -1.28 1.78
C GLY A 246 -5.32 -1.49 3.27
N ILE A 247 -6.17 -2.47 3.62
CA ILE A 247 -6.43 -2.80 5.04
C ILE A 247 -5.33 -3.73 5.53
N LEU A 248 -4.65 -3.36 6.63
CA LEU A 248 -3.87 -4.31 7.40
C LEU A 248 -4.82 -5.12 8.28
N ALA A 249 -4.92 -6.43 8.07
CA ALA A 249 -5.44 -7.30 9.12
C ALA A 249 -4.47 -7.25 10.33
N PRO A 250 -4.93 -7.37 11.58
CA PRO A 250 -4.05 -7.42 12.74
C PRO A 250 -3.03 -8.57 12.57
N GLY A 251 -1.75 -8.23 12.42
CA GLY A 251 -0.66 -9.20 12.30
C GLY A 251 -0.25 -9.62 10.88
N GLN A 252 -0.77 -8.99 9.81
CA GLN A 252 -0.31 -9.27 8.44
C GLN A 252 0.72 -8.26 7.91
N THR A 253 1.74 -8.77 7.22
CA THR A 253 2.62 -8.01 6.30
C THR A 253 1.94 -7.84 4.93
N PRO A 254 2.41 -6.94 4.02
CA PRO A 254 1.70 -6.55 2.79
C PRO A 254 1.15 -7.75 2.01
N TYR A 255 -0.12 -7.67 1.60
CA TYR A 255 -0.88 -8.75 0.99
C TYR A 255 -0.19 -9.35 -0.25
N THR A 256 -0.21 -10.68 -0.35
CA THR A 256 -0.22 -11.42 -1.62
C THR A 256 -1.62 -11.37 -2.22
N THR A 257 -1.72 -11.10 -3.52
CA THR A 257 -2.94 -10.95 -4.32
C THR A 257 -4.04 -11.99 -3.98
N PRO A 258 -5.31 -11.58 -3.76
CA PRO A 258 -6.40 -12.53 -3.56
C PRO A 258 -6.68 -13.32 -4.84
N ALA A 259 -6.93 -14.63 -4.72
CA ALA A 259 -7.38 -15.45 -5.84
C ALA A 259 -8.71 -14.90 -6.41
N PRO A 260 -8.91 -14.90 -7.73
CA PRO A 260 -10.14 -14.43 -8.34
C PRO A 260 -11.33 -15.25 -7.83
N THR A 261 -12.44 -14.55 -7.57
CA THR A 261 -13.70 -15.19 -7.19
C THR A 261 -14.17 -16.08 -8.34
N PRO A 262 -14.47 -17.37 -8.12
CA PRO A 262 -14.94 -18.25 -9.18
C PRO A 262 -16.23 -17.72 -9.77
N THR A 263 -16.26 -17.55 -11.09
CA THR A 263 -17.46 -17.23 -11.86
C THR A 263 -18.49 -18.34 -11.59
N PRO A 264 -19.74 -18.02 -11.17
CA PRO A 264 -20.76 -19.03 -10.99
C PRO A 264 -21.03 -19.72 -12.32
N THR A 265 -20.71 -21.01 -12.41
CA THR A 265 -21.12 -21.88 -13.52
C THR A 265 -22.64 -21.86 -13.57
N ILE A 266 -23.20 -21.23 -14.61
CA ILE A 266 -24.63 -21.38 -14.92
C ILE A 266 -24.81 -22.84 -15.33
N ALA A 267 -25.33 -23.64 -14.39
CA ALA A 267 -25.86 -24.96 -14.70
C ALA A 267 -26.98 -24.78 -15.74
N GLY A 268 -26.87 -25.52 -16.83
CA GLY A 268 -27.57 -25.26 -18.08
C GLY A 268 -29.09 -25.11 -17.98
N SER A 269 -29.63 -24.43 -18.99
CA SER A 269 -31.04 -24.50 -19.35
C SER A 269 -31.14 -24.32 -20.87
N PHE A 270 -31.32 -25.46 -21.55
CA PHE A 270 -31.71 -25.69 -22.96
C PHE A 270 -30.80 -25.20 -24.09
#